data_AF-A0A3A8ZMB8-F1
#
_entry.id   AF-A0A3A8ZMB8-F1
#
_cell.length_a   1.000
_cell.length_b   1.000
_cell.length_c   1.000
_cell.angle_alpha   90.00
_cell.angle_beta   90.00
_cell.angle_gamma   90.00
#
_symmetry.space_group_name_H-M   'P 1'
#
loop_
_entity.id
_entity.type
_entity.pdbx_description
1 polymer ?
#
loop_
_entity_poly.entity_id
_entity_poly.type
_entity_poly.pdbx_seq_one_letter_code
_entity_poly.pdbx_strand_id
1 'polypeptide(L)'
;MVRQSISIALLIVYIASVTLSGNDMEYRINEAKMNYILAKDYCTLDEFGEMNYYLYCNSWLREGASGSQNRPSIISNKTKSIDEAKELYQELKEKLPLEEEEENGENDGDWRTEVFYISPDCKWVVTDKWSDFERVNTKKLFYEKKEVKEKVVDIMGQFALIFIVKDGDTYKEVEEQYYQKYMKLKRREEYMLSIIKTNAQGDLAAGIEDEISRLTIRKMEDETEQWSFDLQGIQEEVWEIRDDVQEGDRILVEVRQFDVDEQEGWLVIQAGRSSFFQIAYPTGEVTYLGEYLYSPSFSPDGKYLAYSCVDYDNGVDMYPEEYEQTPPPGIYVREIETGKTAYVYWHPSRETGENHMVSRSFLWLEKEGFEEYMGDTGGKNGTKGAE
;
A
#
# COMPACT_ATOMS: atom_id res chain seq x y z
N MET A 1 -9.91 20.14 21.20
CA MET A 1 -10.65 21.37 21.59
C MET A 1 -10.06 22.64 20.99
N VAL A 2 -8.85 23.09 21.32
CA VAL A 2 -8.30 24.37 20.78
C VAL A 2 -8.14 24.35 19.25
N ARG A 3 -7.58 23.27 18.68
CA ARG A 3 -7.44 23.08 17.21
C ARG A 3 -8.80 23.14 16.50
N GLN A 4 -9.78 22.38 16.98
CA GLN A 4 -11.14 22.40 16.45
C GLN A 4 -11.76 23.80 16.48
N SER A 5 -11.65 24.53 17.60
CA SER A 5 -12.16 25.90 17.69
C SER A 5 -11.45 26.87 16.75
N ILE A 6 -10.13 26.73 16.55
CA ILE A 6 -9.36 27.49 15.57
C ILE A 6 -9.81 27.16 14.14
N SER A 7 -9.97 25.87 13.81
CA SER A 7 -10.42 25.44 12.48
C SER A 7 -11.84 25.90 12.15
N ILE A 8 -12.77 25.87 13.12
CA ILE A 8 -14.11 26.45 12.96
C ILE A 8 -14.02 27.96 12.67
N ALA A 9 -13.21 28.68 13.45
CA ALA A 9 -13.06 30.13 13.26
C ALA A 9 -12.44 30.47 11.89
N LEU A 10 -11.42 29.72 11.46
CA LEU A 10 -10.79 29.87 10.15
C LEU A 10 -11.75 29.52 9.01
N LEU A 11 -12.56 28.46 9.16
CA LEU A 11 -13.61 28.10 8.19
C LEU A 11 -14.62 29.24 8.03
N ILE A 12 -15.13 29.79 9.13
CA ILE A 12 -16.11 30.88 9.12
C ILE A 12 -15.52 32.13 8.43
N VAL A 13 -14.28 32.50 8.78
CA VAL A 13 -13.60 33.67 8.19
C VAL A 13 -13.32 33.46 6.70
N TYR A 14 -12.92 32.25 6.30
CA TYR A 14 -12.65 31.92 4.90
C TYR A 14 -13.92 31.93 4.05
N ILE A 15 -15.01 31.28 4.52
CA ILE A 15 -16.31 31.31 3.84
C ILE A 15 -16.78 32.76 3.67
N ALA A 16 -16.72 33.58 4.73
CA ALA A 16 -17.09 35.00 4.66
C ALA A 16 -16.24 35.77 3.63
N SER A 17 -14.93 35.50 3.56
CA SER A 17 -14.02 36.14 2.61
C SER A 17 -14.28 35.73 1.16
N VAL A 18 -14.57 34.44 0.92
CA VAL A 18 -14.90 33.91 -0.40
C VAL A 18 -16.24 34.49 -0.90
N THR A 19 -17.26 34.52 -0.04
CA THR A 19 -18.57 35.11 -0.36
C THR A 19 -18.46 36.59 -0.73
N LEU A 20 -17.57 37.34 -0.09
CA LEU A 20 -17.32 38.75 -0.40
C LEU A 20 -16.51 38.96 -1.70
N SER A 21 -15.73 37.97 -2.13
CA SER A 21 -14.83 38.08 -3.30
C SER A 21 -15.49 37.76 -4.65
N GLY A 22 -16.67 37.12 -4.66
CA GLY A 22 -17.43 36.82 -5.88
C GLY A 22 -16.81 35.79 -6.84
N ASN A 23 -15.68 35.18 -6.48
CA ASN A 23 -15.06 34.07 -7.23
C ASN A 23 -15.81 32.75 -6.99
N ASP A 24 -15.49 31.73 -7.81
CA ASP A 24 -16.08 30.38 -7.81
C ASP A 24 -16.36 29.84 -6.39
N MET A 25 -17.59 30.09 -5.94
CA MET A 25 -17.95 30.09 -4.52
C MET A 25 -18.07 28.67 -3.99
N GLU A 26 -18.60 27.77 -4.81
CA GLU A 26 -18.93 26.41 -4.44
C GLU A 26 -17.67 25.57 -4.22
N TYR A 27 -16.72 25.63 -5.17
CA TYR A 27 -15.44 24.93 -5.07
C TYR A 27 -14.66 25.31 -3.80
N ARG A 28 -14.51 26.61 -3.56
CA ARG A 28 -13.74 27.11 -2.41
C ARG A 28 -14.43 26.80 -1.08
N ILE A 29 -15.76 26.85 -1.02
CA ILE A 29 -16.51 26.47 0.18
C ILE A 29 -16.31 24.97 0.48
N ASN A 30 -16.32 24.11 -0.54
CA ASN A 30 -16.11 22.67 -0.36
C ASN A 30 -14.68 22.35 0.09
N GLU A 31 -13.67 23.01 -0.48
CA GLU A 31 -12.28 22.91 -0.02
C GLU A 31 -12.11 23.31 1.45
N ALA A 32 -12.76 24.40 1.87
CA ALA A 32 -12.71 24.85 3.26
C ALA A 32 -13.39 23.89 4.23
N LYS A 33 -14.58 23.36 3.86
CA LYS A 33 -15.27 22.32 4.63
C LYS A 33 -14.38 21.09 4.78
N MET A 34 -13.67 20.70 3.71
CA MET A 34 -12.74 19.58 3.75
C MET A 34 -11.62 19.82 4.76
N ASN A 35 -10.94 20.97 4.68
CA ASN A 35 -9.89 21.34 5.63
C ASN A 35 -10.39 21.37 7.09
N TYR A 36 -11.64 21.76 7.30
CA TYR A 36 -12.25 21.72 8.64
C TYR A 36 -12.47 20.29 9.14
N ILE A 37 -13.06 19.39 8.32
CA ILE A 37 -13.25 17.98 8.66
C ILE A 37 -11.89 17.35 8.99
N LEU A 38 -10.89 17.58 8.14
CA LEU A 38 -9.53 17.09 8.33
C LEU A 38 -8.93 17.55 9.67
N ALA A 39 -9.05 18.83 10.00
CA ALA A 39 -8.52 19.34 11.26
C ALA A 39 -9.36 18.97 12.51
N LYS A 40 -10.60 18.52 12.32
CA LYS A 40 -11.52 18.14 13.40
C LYS A 40 -11.35 16.67 13.78
N ASP A 41 -11.26 15.80 12.78
CA ASP A 41 -11.38 14.36 12.93
C ASP A 41 -10.02 13.65 12.77
N TYR A 42 -8.98 14.33 12.25
CA TYR A 42 -7.64 13.76 12.03
C TYR A 42 -6.53 14.57 12.71
N CYS A 43 -5.48 13.87 13.14
CA CYS A 43 -4.25 14.46 13.64
C CYS A 43 -3.17 14.52 12.54
N THR A 44 -2.05 15.17 12.83
CA THR A 44 -0.82 15.06 12.02
C THR A 44 0.04 13.90 12.54
N LEU A 45 0.97 13.40 11.70
CA LEU A 45 1.82 12.26 12.06
C LEU A 45 2.79 12.55 13.21
N ASP A 46 3.15 13.81 13.42
CA ASP A 46 4.01 14.27 14.53
C ASP A 46 3.26 14.32 15.89
N GLU A 47 1.94 14.16 15.89
CA GLU A 47 1.13 13.98 17.11
C GLU A 47 1.09 12.53 17.60
N PHE A 48 1.62 11.59 16.81
CA PHE A 48 1.93 10.25 17.29
C PHE A 48 3.20 10.27 18.14
N GLY A 49 3.38 9.22 18.95
CA GLY A 49 4.70 8.93 19.49
C GLY A 49 5.71 8.73 18.35
N GLU A 50 7.00 8.75 18.67
CA GLU A 50 8.03 8.40 17.70
C GLU A 50 7.75 7.00 17.13
N MET A 51 7.53 6.90 15.81
CA MET A 51 7.30 5.62 15.17
C MET A 51 8.64 4.98 14.86
N ASN A 52 8.69 3.66 14.98
CA ASN A 52 9.84 2.85 14.61
C ASN A 52 9.87 2.52 13.11
N TYR A 53 8.98 3.14 12.31
CA TYR A 53 8.80 2.80 10.91
C TYR A 53 8.55 4.03 10.05
N TYR A 54 9.03 3.95 8.81
CA TYR A 54 8.55 4.75 7.68
C TYR A 54 7.52 3.93 6.92
N LEU A 55 6.66 4.60 6.16
CA LEU A 55 5.64 3.98 5.32
C LEU A 55 5.98 4.20 3.84
N TYR A 56 6.43 3.15 3.18
CA TYR A 56 6.58 3.10 1.73
C TYR A 56 5.22 2.93 1.08
N CYS A 57 4.83 3.87 0.23
CA CYS A 57 3.55 3.91 -0.45
C CYS A 57 3.77 3.65 -1.94
N ASN A 58 3.54 2.42 -2.40
CA ASN A 58 3.64 2.06 -3.80
C ASN A 58 2.32 2.42 -4.50
N SER A 59 2.34 3.34 -5.45
CA SER A 59 1.11 3.89 -6.01
C SER A 59 1.18 3.94 -7.52
N TRP A 60 0.18 3.37 -8.19
CA TRP A 60 0.11 3.35 -9.63
C TRP A 60 -0.94 4.34 -10.09
N LEU A 61 -0.54 5.28 -10.93
CA LEU A 61 -1.38 6.36 -11.45
C LEU A 61 -1.47 6.24 -12.96
N ARG A 62 -2.65 6.41 -13.55
CA ARG A 62 -2.78 6.45 -15.00
C ARG A 62 -2.62 7.88 -15.50
N GLU A 63 -1.80 8.05 -16.52
CA GLU A 63 -1.54 9.34 -17.18
C GLU A 63 -2.31 9.42 -18.51
N GLY A 64 -3.64 9.29 -18.44
CA GLY A 64 -4.48 9.39 -19.65
C GLY A 64 -4.29 8.19 -20.59
N ALA A 65 -3.91 8.44 -21.85
CA ALA A 65 -3.80 7.40 -22.88
C ALA A 65 -2.46 6.63 -22.86
N SER A 66 -1.44 7.13 -22.14
CA SER A 66 -0.10 6.52 -22.10
C SER A 66 -0.01 5.29 -21.18
N GLY A 67 -1.01 5.04 -20.33
CA GLY A 67 -1.03 3.87 -19.44
C GLY A 67 -0.81 4.22 -17.98
N SER A 68 -0.56 3.19 -17.16
CA SER A 68 -0.37 3.30 -15.71
C SER A 68 1.11 3.44 -15.38
N GLN A 69 1.45 4.46 -14.59
CA GLN A 69 2.80 4.76 -14.10
C GLN A 69 2.92 4.58 -12.58
N ASN A 70 4.04 4.04 -12.10
CA ASN A 70 4.33 3.96 -10.66
C ASN A 70 4.86 5.32 -10.19
N ARG A 71 4.30 5.81 -9.09
CA ARG A 71 4.57 7.09 -8.44
C ARG A 71 4.66 6.87 -6.92
N PRO A 72 5.70 6.17 -6.45
CA PRO A 72 5.82 5.83 -5.05
C PRO A 72 6.21 7.05 -4.20
N SER A 73 5.98 6.94 -2.88
CA SER A 73 6.33 7.96 -1.89
C SER A 73 6.70 7.30 -0.56
N ILE A 74 7.42 8.03 0.30
CA ILE A 74 7.83 7.56 1.63
C ILE A 74 7.35 8.55 2.68
N ILE A 75 6.57 8.06 3.63
CA ILE A 75 6.00 8.87 4.72
C ILE A 75 6.74 8.56 6.02
N SER A 76 7.10 9.61 6.75
CA SER A 76 7.72 9.57 8.08
C SER A 76 6.85 10.29 9.10
N ASN A 77 7.18 10.19 10.40
CA ASN A 77 6.54 11.01 11.45
C ASN A 77 6.57 12.52 11.17
N LYS A 78 7.52 13.01 10.35
CA LYS A 78 7.71 14.44 10.09
C LYS A 78 7.01 14.91 8.82
N THR A 79 6.49 13.99 8.01
CA THR A 79 5.89 14.30 6.71
C THR A 79 4.60 15.10 6.89
N LYS A 80 4.49 16.23 6.17
CA LYS A 80 3.33 17.13 6.23
C LYS A 80 2.53 17.15 4.94
N SER A 81 3.13 16.79 3.82
CA SER A 81 2.49 16.76 2.50
C SER A 81 2.93 15.55 1.69
N ILE A 82 2.18 15.25 0.64
CA ILE A 82 2.56 14.21 -0.33
C ILE A 82 3.83 14.59 -1.11
N ASP A 83 4.07 15.88 -1.36
CA ASP A 83 5.28 16.34 -2.06
C ASP A 83 6.55 16.05 -1.26
N GLU A 84 6.54 16.35 0.05
CA GLU A 84 7.65 15.98 0.95
C GLU A 84 7.87 14.45 0.96
N ALA A 85 6.79 13.66 0.85
CA ALA A 85 6.89 12.21 0.79
C ALA A 85 7.46 11.70 -0.54
N LYS A 86 7.15 12.37 -1.66
CA LYS A 86 7.71 12.09 -2.99
C LYS A 86 9.18 12.48 -3.06
N GLU A 87 9.57 13.62 -2.48
CA GLU A 87 10.96 14.06 -2.38
C GLU A 87 11.81 13.04 -1.62
N LEU A 88 11.34 12.56 -0.45
CA LEU A 88 12.05 11.53 0.31
C LEU A 88 12.22 10.22 -0.47
N TYR A 89 11.25 9.86 -1.31
CA TYR A 89 11.40 8.73 -2.22
C TYR A 89 12.48 8.97 -3.29
N GLN A 90 12.53 10.18 -3.88
CA GLN A 90 13.56 10.51 -4.87
C GLN A 90 14.97 10.43 -4.24
N GLU A 91 15.14 10.91 -3.01
CA GLU A 91 16.40 10.75 -2.28
C GLU A 91 16.80 9.28 -2.12
N LEU A 92 15.86 8.39 -1.81
CA LEU A 92 16.10 6.94 -1.76
C LEU A 92 16.54 6.41 -3.13
N LYS A 93 15.84 6.81 -4.19
CA LYS A 93 16.11 6.37 -5.57
C LYS A 93 17.52 6.77 -6.02
N GLU A 94 17.97 7.98 -5.68
CA GLU A 94 19.33 8.46 -5.96
C GLU A 94 20.43 7.66 -5.25
N LYS A 95 20.13 6.99 -4.13
CA LYS A 95 21.08 6.12 -3.43
C LYS A 95 21.20 4.72 -4.05
N LEU A 96 20.31 4.34 -4.96
CA LEU A 96 20.41 3.08 -5.70
C LEU A 96 21.44 3.19 -6.83
N PRO A 97 22.24 2.14 -7.09
CA PRO A 97 23.20 2.12 -8.19
C PRO A 97 22.49 1.87 -9.53
N LEU A 98 21.56 2.74 -9.90
CA LEU A 98 20.82 2.66 -11.15
C LEU A 98 21.70 3.17 -12.31
N GLU A 99 21.50 2.60 -13.48
CA GLU A 99 22.10 3.13 -14.71
C GLU A 99 21.50 4.52 -14.99
N GLU A 100 22.32 5.45 -15.51
CA GLU A 100 21.81 6.76 -15.93
C GLU A 100 20.68 6.54 -16.95
N GLU A 101 19.53 7.17 -16.73
CA GLU A 101 18.46 7.20 -17.70
C GLU A 101 18.98 7.97 -18.93
N GLU A 102 19.26 7.26 -20.03
CA GLU A 102 19.66 7.91 -21.27
C GLU A 102 18.52 8.83 -21.74
N GLU A 103 18.78 10.14 -21.84
CA GLU A 103 17.91 11.11 -22.54
C GLU A 103 17.86 10.77 -24.04
N ASN A 104 17.18 9.69 -24.39
CA ASN A 104 17.00 9.28 -25.77
C ASN A 104 15.85 10.10 -26.37
N GLY A 105 16.21 11.01 -27.28
CA GLY A 105 15.39 12.15 -27.69
C GLY A 105 14.02 11.82 -28.28
N GLU A 106 13.06 12.73 -28.02
CA GLU A 106 11.72 13.00 -28.59
C GLU A 106 10.80 11.86 -29.14
N ASN A 107 11.22 10.59 -29.27
CA ASN A 107 10.42 9.52 -29.87
C ASN A 107 10.67 8.10 -29.34
N ASP A 108 11.62 7.87 -28.43
CA ASP A 108 11.78 6.57 -27.77
C ASP A 108 11.13 6.63 -26.39
N GLY A 109 10.35 5.60 -26.03
CA GLY A 109 9.49 5.59 -24.84
C GLY A 109 10.20 6.00 -23.55
N ASP A 110 9.48 6.70 -22.68
CA ASP A 110 9.93 7.17 -21.37
C ASP A 110 10.22 5.97 -20.45
N TRP A 111 11.43 5.42 -20.55
CA TRP A 111 11.88 4.30 -19.74
C TRP A 111 12.18 4.76 -18.33
N ARG A 112 11.26 4.50 -17.40
CA ARG A 112 11.46 4.82 -15.99
C ARG A 112 11.79 3.58 -15.19
N THR A 113 12.77 3.72 -14.30
CA THR A 113 13.09 2.68 -13.32
C THR A 113 12.54 3.09 -11.96
N GLU A 114 11.61 2.32 -11.42
CA GLU A 114 11.01 2.61 -10.10
C GLU A 114 11.26 1.46 -9.12
N VAL A 115 11.26 1.77 -7.82
CA VAL A 115 11.30 0.73 -6.79
C VAL A 115 9.96 -0.01 -6.79
N PHE A 116 10.00 -1.31 -6.99
CA PHE A 116 8.84 -2.19 -6.95
C PHE A 116 8.62 -2.77 -5.55
N TYR A 117 9.71 -3.12 -4.88
CA TYR A 117 9.71 -3.68 -3.52
C TYR A 117 10.99 -3.28 -2.79
N ILE A 118 10.89 -3.11 -1.48
CA ILE A 118 12.01 -2.88 -0.58
C ILE A 118 11.74 -3.67 0.70
N SER A 119 12.67 -4.50 1.17
CA SER A 119 12.45 -5.23 2.43
C SER A 119 12.34 -4.25 3.61
N PRO A 120 11.62 -4.62 4.69
CA PRO A 120 11.50 -3.77 5.88
C PRO A 120 12.84 -3.28 6.44
N ASP A 121 13.88 -4.13 6.44
CA ASP A 121 15.25 -3.76 6.86
C ASP A 121 16.04 -2.94 5.82
N CYS A 122 15.43 -2.61 4.68
CA CYS A 122 16.00 -1.88 3.54
C CYS A 122 17.22 -2.53 2.88
N LYS A 123 17.54 -3.79 3.19
CA LYS A 123 18.71 -4.48 2.62
C LYS A 123 18.45 -5.01 1.21
N TRP A 124 17.23 -5.42 0.92
CA TRP A 124 16.84 -5.94 -0.39
C TRP A 124 15.94 -4.96 -1.10
N VAL A 125 16.31 -4.57 -2.32
CA VAL A 125 15.51 -3.67 -3.15
C VAL A 125 15.30 -4.32 -4.51
N VAL A 126 14.05 -4.37 -4.96
CA VAL A 126 13.68 -4.77 -6.32
C VAL A 126 13.26 -3.53 -7.06
N THR A 127 13.93 -3.23 -8.17
CA THR A 127 13.46 -2.21 -9.12
C THR A 127 12.77 -2.84 -10.30
N ASP A 128 11.92 -2.05 -10.93
CA ASP A 128 11.18 -2.40 -12.13
C ASP A 128 11.35 -1.31 -13.16
N LYS A 129 11.87 -1.69 -14.32
CA LYS A 129 12.01 -0.84 -15.50
C LYS A 129 11.04 -1.34 -16.56
N TRP A 130 10.14 -0.46 -16.99
CA TRP A 130 9.21 -0.73 -18.08
C TRP A 130 9.29 0.36 -19.15
N SER A 131 8.68 0.09 -20.29
CA SER A 131 8.36 1.09 -21.31
C SER A 131 6.90 0.95 -21.69
N ASP A 132 6.23 2.10 -21.91
CA ASP A 132 4.83 2.15 -22.38
C ASP A 132 4.66 1.57 -23.79
N PHE A 133 5.75 1.46 -24.56
CA PHE A 133 5.75 1.03 -25.96
C PHE A 133 6.38 -0.34 -26.17
N GLU A 134 7.29 -0.77 -25.30
CA GLU A 134 7.96 -2.05 -25.43
C GLU A 134 7.32 -3.11 -24.53
N ARG A 135 7.24 -4.33 -25.07
CA ARG A 135 6.72 -5.50 -24.37
C ARG A 135 7.72 -6.04 -23.35
N VAL A 136 8.72 -5.29 -22.92
CA VAL A 136 9.82 -5.79 -22.09
C VAL A 136 9.76 -5.15 -20.71
N ASN A 137 9.77 -5.99 -19.69
CA ASN A 137 9.87 -5.61 -18.29
C ASN A 137 11.18 -6.14 -17.72
N THR A 138 12.00 -5.25 -17.15
CA THR A 138 13.28 -5.60 -16.54
C THR A 138 13.22 -5.37 -15.04
N LYS A 139 13.41 -6.44 -14.27
CA LYS A 139 13.50 -6.37 -12.80
C LYS A 139 14.93 -6.60 -12.36
N LYS A 140 15.44 -5.70 -11.52
CA LYS A 140 16.76 -5.84 -10.89
C LYS A 140 16.61 -6.03 -9.39
N LEU A 141 17.38 -6.95 -8.82
CA LEU A 141 17.49 -7.17 -7.38
C LEU A 141 18.82 -6.61 -6.88
N PHE A 142 18.74 -5.82 -5.82
CA PHE A 142 19.88 -5.29 -5.10
C PHE A 142 19.90 -5.85 -3.68
N TYR A 143 21.08 -6.23 -3.20
CA TYR A 143 21.36 -6.51 -1.80
C TYR A 143 22.41 -5.50 -1.31
N GLU A 144 22.08 -4.70 -0.30
CA GLU A 144 22.95 -3.66 0.26
C GLU A 144 23.58 -2.77 -0.83
N LYS A 145 22.73 -2.25 -1.75
CA LYS A 145 23.15 -1.40 -2.89
C LYS A 145 24.10 -2.08 -3.88
N LYS A 146 24.14 -3.40 -3.92
CA LYS A 146 24.86 -4.16 -4.95
C LYS A 146 23.87 -4.93 -5.80
N GLU A 147 23.93 -4.75 -7.11
CA GLU A 147 23.15 -5.57 -8.05
C GLU A 147 23.57 -7.04 -7.89
N VAL A 148 22.59 -7.89 -7.62
CA VAL A 148 22.81 -9.34 -7.47
C VAL A 148 22.13 -10.15 -8.57
N LYS A 149 21.09 -9.60 -9.20
CA LYS A 149 20.31 -10.30 -10.22
C LYS A 149 19.56 -9.35 -11.13
N GLU A 150 19.39 -9.76 -12.39
CA GLU A 150 18.51 -9.13 -13.37
C GLU A 150 17.61 -10.21 -14.00
N LYS A 151 16.33 -9.90 -14.18
CA LYS A 151 15.37 -10.69 -14.95
C LYS A 151 14.73 -9.80 -16.00
N VAL A 152 14.76 -10.22 -17.27
CA VAL A 152 14.14 -9.53 -18.40
C VAL A 152 13.03 -10.42 -18.97
N VAL A 153 11.80 -9.89 -19.08
CA VAL A 153 10.63 -10.69 -19.51
C VAL A 153 9.77 -9.96 -20.52
N ASP A 154 9.23 -10.73 -21.48
CA ASP A 154 8.19 -10.28 -22.41
C ASP A 154 6.81 -10.30 -21.74
N ILE A 155 6.21 -9.12 -21.59
CA ILE A 155 4.93 -8.84 -20.90
C ILE A 155 3.77 -9.66 -21.49
N MET A 156 3.85 -10.09 -22.75
CA MET A 156 2.79 -10.91 -23.37
C MET A 156 2.82 -12.40 -22.97
N GLY A 157 3.87 -12.87 -22.30
CA GLY A 157 4.07 -14.30 -22.02
C GLY A 157 4.11 -14.67 -20.55
N GLN A 158 4.74 -13.86 -19.69
CA GLN A 158 5.05 -14.26 -18.31
C GLN A 158 5.15 -13.05 -17.37
N PHE A 159 4.64 -13.19 -16.14
CA PHE A 159 5.02 -12.31 -15.03
C PHE A 159 6.36 -12.82 -14.48
N ALA A 160 7.45 -12.05 -14.60
CA ALA A 160 8.61 -12.28 -13.76
C ALA A 160 8.35 -11.68 -12.38
N LEU A 161 8.32 -12.53 -11.36
CA LEU A 161 8.40 -12.06 -9.99
C LEU A 161 9.84 -12.30 -9.48
N ILE A 162 10.40 -11.28 -8.83
CA ILE A 162 11.46 -11.48 -7.85
C ILE A 162 10.73 -11.48 -6.51
N PHE A 163 10.64 -12.65 -5.88
CA PHE A 163 9.85 -12.83 -4.68
C PHE A 163 10.79 -12.86 -3.47
N ILE A 164 10.61 -11.92 -2.55
CA ILE A 164 11.42 -11.80 -1.33
C ILE A 164 10.55 -12.19 -0.13
N VAL A 165 11.10 -13.01 0.76
CA VAL A 165 10.44 -13.46 2.00
C VAL A 165 11.35 -13.25 3.20
N LYS A 166 10.75 -13.23 4.38
CA LYS A 166 11.45 -13.20 5.68
C LYS A 166 12.06 -14.57 5.99
N ASP A 167 13.30 -14.58 6.44
CA ASP A 167 14.08 -15.76 6.86
C ASP A 167 14.74 -15.47 8.21
N GLY A 168 14.07 -15.87 9.29
CA GLY A 168 14.45 -15.47 10.65
C GLY A 168 14.39 -13.96 10.82
N ASP A 169 15.52 -13.36 11.20
CA ASP A 169 15.69 -11.91 11.36
C ASP A 169 16.17 -11.21 10.07
N THR A 170 16.21 -11.93 8.94
CA THR A 170 16.70 -11.43 7.65
C THR A 170 15.68 -11.66 6.54
N TYR A 171 16.04 -11.33 5.30
CA TYR A 171 15.22 -11.58 4.11
C TYR A 171 16.04 -12.28 3.03
N LYS A 172 15.37 -13.02 2.14
CA LYS A 172 16.00 -13.71 1.00
C LYS A 172 15.09 -13.78 -0.22
N GLU A 173 15.69 -13.97 -1.39
CA GLU A 173 14.95 -14.36 -2.60
C GLU A 173 14.47 -15.81 -2.49
N VAL A 174 13.19 -16.01 -2.81
CA VAL A 174 12.57 -17.33 -2.90
C VAL A 174 13.07 -18.06 -4.15
N GLU A 175 13.35 -19.36 -4.01
CA GLU A 175 13.75 -20.19 -5.14
C GLU A 175 12.61 -20.35 -6.17
N GLU A 176 12.97 -20.43 -7.45
CA GLU A 176 12.02 -20.50 -8.57
C GLU A 176 10.96 -21.62 -8.42
N GLN A 177 11.32 -22.76 -7.82
CA GLN A 177 10.40 -23.87 -7.59
C GLN A 177 9.20 -23.50 -6.70
N TYR A 178 9.40 -22.65 -5.68
CA TYR A 178 8.34 -22.17 -4.81
C TYR A 178 7.44 -21.17 -5.54
N TYR A 179 8.02 -20.32 -6.39
CA TYR A 179 7.23 -19.42 -7.25
C TYR A 179 6.30 -20.19 -8.18
N GLN A 180 6.78 -21.28 -8.80
CA GLN A 180 5.95 -22.13 -9.66
C GLN A 180 4.80 -22.78 -8.88
N LYS A 181 5.03 -23.21 -7.63
CA LYS A 181 3.97 -23.71 -6.73
C LYS A 181 2.93 -22.63 -6.43
N TYR A 182 3.36 -21.43 -6.05
CA TYR A 182 2.47 -20.29 -5.81
C TYR A 182 1.61 -19.97 -7.04
N MET A 183 2.22 -19.91 -8.23
CA MET A 183 1.49 -19.65 -9.47
C MET A 183 0.50 -20.76 -9.83
N LYS A 184 0.81 -22.02 -9.49
CA LYS A 184 -0.10 -23.15 -9.66
C LYS A 184 -1.30 -23.04 -8.71
N LEU A 185 -1.08 -22.65 -7.46
CA LEU A 185 -2.15 -22.40 -6.49
C LEU A 185 -3.07 -21.28 -6.98
N LYS A 186 -2.51 -20.14 -7.40
CA LYS A 186 -3.28 -18.99 -7.90
C LYS A 186 -4.13 -19.29 -9.15
N ARG A 187 -3.81 -20.34 -9.90
CA ARG A 187 -4.51 -20.73 -11.13
C ARG A 187 -5.59 -21.81 -10.93
N ARG A 188 -5.85 -22.29 -9.70
CA ARG A 188 -6.90 -23.30 -9.51
C ARG A 188 -8.28 -22.71 -9.77
N GLU A 189 -9.14 -23.50 -10.41
CA GLU A 189 -10.53 -23.13 -10.70
C GLU A 189 -11.33 -22.86 -9.42
N GLU A 190 -10.99 -23.53 -8.31
CA GLU A 190 -11.58 -23.30 -6.99
C GLU A 190 -11.36 -21.85 -6.47
N TYR A 191 -10.34 -21.16 -6.98
CA TYR A 191 -9.94 -19.80 -6.62
C TYR A 191 -10.27 -18.77 -7.72
N MET A 192 -11.18 -19.06 -8.66
CA MET A 192 -11.43 -18.23 -9.87
C MET A 192 -11.72 -16.73 -9.61
N LEU A 193 -11.96 -16.32 -8.35
CA LEU A 193 -12.13 -14.91 -7.94
C LEU A 193 -11.27 -14.49 -6.73
N SER A 194 -10.51 -15.41 -6.11
CA SER A 194 -9.82 -15.14 -4.85
C SER A 194 -8.31 -14.99 -5.07
N ILE A 195 -7.78 -13.84 -4.64
CA ILE A 195 -6.33 -13.62 -4.59
C ILE A 195 -5.77 -14.38 -3.40
N ILE A 196 -4.97 -15.43 -3.67
CA ILE A 196 -4.18 -16.10 -2.63
C ILE A 196 -3.13 -15.11 -2.12
N LYS A 197 -2.97 -15.03 -0.80
CA LYS A 197 -1.90 -14.25 -0.14
C LYS A 197 -0.99 -15.18 0.62
N THR A 198 0.31 -14.91 0.61
CA THR A 198 1.28 -15.58 1.46
C THR A 198 1.58 -14.74 2.69
N ASN A 199 1.99 -15.40 3.78
CA ASN A 199 2.59 -14.69 4.91
C ASN A 199 4.00 -14.16 4.55
N ALA A 200 4.61 -13.40 5.45
CA ALA A 200 5.92 -12.78 5.24
C ALA A 200 7.04 -13.79 4.99
N GLN A 201 6.98 -14.98 5.59
CA GLN A 201 7.94 -16.07 5.43
C GLN A 201 7.73 -16.86 4.12
N GLY A 202 6.54 -16.73 3.51
CA GLY A 202 6.18 -17.42 2.28
C GLY A 202 5.98 -18.93 2.44
N ASP A 203 5.89 -19.43 3.67
CA ASP A 203 5.66 -20.85 3.99
C ASP A 203 4.17 -21.18 4.15
N LEU A 204 3.31 -20.17 4.32
CA LEU A 204 1.86 -20.31 4.36
C LEU A 204 1.19 -19.52 3.24
N ALA A 205 0.06 -20.04 2.77
CA ALA A 205 -0.84 -19.36 1.85
C ALA A 205 -2.28 -19.40 2.35
N ALA A 206 -2.92 -18.22 2.38
CA ALA A 206 -4.32 -18.04 2.67
C ALA A 206 -5.12 -17.81 1.39
N GLY A 207 -6.26 -18.49 1.25
CA GLY A 207 -7.12 -18.40 0.08
C GLY A 207 -8.59 -18.64 0.43
N ILE A 208 -9.49 -18.14 -0.42
CA ILE A 208 -10.93 -18.25 -0.25
C ILE A 208 -11.47 -19.31 -1.21
N GLU A 209 -12.06 -20.38 -0.67
CA GLU A 209 -12.55 -21.57 -1.38
C GLU A 209 -14.08 -21.67 -1.29
N ASP A 210 -14.62 -22.75 -1.89
CA ASP A 210 -16.01 -23.18 -1.77
C ASP A 210 -17.01 -22.06 -2.06
N GLU A 211 -16.90 -21.46 -3.25
CA GLU A 211 -17.77 -20.37 -3.69
C GLU A 211 -17.78 -19.13 -2.78
N ILE A 212 -16.68 -18.85 -2.07
CA ILE A 212 -16.52 -17.69 -1.17
C ILE A 212 -17.12 -17.92 0.23
N SER A 213 -17.36 -19.18 0.60
CA SER A 213 -17.87 -19.54 1.93
C SER A 213 -16.78 -19.95 2.92
N ARG A 214 -15.59 -20.31 2.45
CA ARG A 214 -14.53 -20.86 3.32
C ARG A 214 -13.20 -20.18 3.10
N LEU A 215 -12.58 -19.73 4.18
CA LEU A 215 -11.18 -19.30 4.19
C LEU A 215 -10.31 -20.49 4.60
N THR A 216 -9.25 -20.77 3.85
CA THR A 216 -8.28 -21.81 4.18
C THR A 216 -6.88 -21.22 4.29
N ILE A 217 -6.07 -21.81 5.18
CA ILE A 217 -4.64 -21.52 5.29
C ILE A 217 -3.90 -22.85 5.11
N ARG A 218 -2.98 -22.89 4.15
CA ARG A 218 -2.27 -24.10 3.71
C ARG A 218 -0.76 -23.89 3.77
N LYS A 219 -0.01 -24.95 4.04
CA LYS A 219 1.46 -24.96 3.91
C LYS A 219 1.84 -24.90 2.44
N MET A 220 2.81 -24.06 2.09
CA MET A 220 3.35 -23.92 0.73
C MET A 220 4.23 -25.10 0.31
N GLU A 221 4.81 -25.83 1.28
CA GLU A 221 5.67 -26.98 1.00
C GLU A 221 4.89 -28.12 0.32
N ASP A 222 3.77 -28.53 0.92
CA ASP A 222 3.00 -29.73 0.58
C ASP A 222 1.50 -29.48 0.34
N GLU A 223 1.05 -28.22 0.41
CA GLU A 223 -0.35 -27.79 0.24
C GLU A 223 -1.31 -28.30 1.33
N THR A 224 -0.78 -28.84 2.43
CA THR A 224 -1.59 -29.34 3.55
C THR A 224 -2.34 -28.21 4.24
N GLU A 225 -3.66 -28.34 4.35
CA GLU A 225 -4.52 -27.43 5.10
C GLU A 225 -4.16 -27.46 6.59
N GLN A 226 -3.82 -26.30 7.13
CA GLN A 226 -3.53 -26.11 8.55
C GLN A 226 -4.78 -25.64 9.30
N TRP A 227 -5.47 -24.65 8.72
CA TRP A 227 -6.68 -24.07 9.32
C TRP A 227 -7.72 -23.76 8.24
N SER A 228 -8.96 -23.72 8.69
CA SER A 228 -10.12 -23.48 7.85
C SER A 228 -11.19 -22.79 8.68
N PHE A 229 -11.80 -21.75 8.10
CA PHE A 229 -12.78 -20.90 8.76
C PHE A 229 -14.00 -20.75 7.86
N ASP A 230 -15.18 -20.99 8.45
CA ASP A 230 -16.45 -20.68 7.81
C ASP A 230 -16.67 -19.16 7.83
N LEU A 231 -17.06 -18.60 6.69
CA LEU A 231 -17.27 -17.17 6.50
C LEU A 231 -18.74 -16.77 6.59
N GLN A 232 -19.66 -17.70 6.83
CA GLN A 232 -21.10 -17.42 6.91
C GLN A 232 -21.41 -16.30 7.93
N GLY A 233 -20.83 -16.37 9.14
CA GLY A 233 -21.07 -15.34 10.17
C GLY A 233 -20.63 -13.93 9.73
N ILE A 234 -19.57 -13.84 8.92
CA ILE A 234 -19.11 -12.56 8.36
C ILE A 234 -20.07 -12.07 7.28
N GLN A 235 -20.62 -12.97 6.46
CA GLN A 235 -21.64 -12.59 5.47
C GLN A 235 -22.90 -12.05 6.14
N GLU A 236 -23.36 -12.71 7.20
CA GLU A 236 -24.50 -12.27 8.01
C GLU A 236 -24.26 -10.88 8.62
N GLU A 237 -23.09 -10.67 9.22
CA GLU A 237 -22.71 -9.36 9.79
C GLU A 237 -22.63 -8.26 8.70
N VAL A 238 -22.16 -8.57 7.50
CA VAL A 238 -22.16 -7.61 6.38
C VAL A 238 -23.58 -7.22 5.96
N TRP A 239 -24.54 -8.15 5.96
CA TRP A 239 -25.95 -7.85 5.67
C TRP A 239 -26.60 -6.97 6.74
N GLU A 240 -26.14 -7.05 7.99
CA GLU A 240 -26.64 -6.19 9.08
C GLU A 240 -26.05 -4.79 9.04
N ILE A 241 -24.78 -4.64 8.65
CA ILE A 241 -24.07 -3.36 8.66
C ILE A 241 -24.39 -2.51 7.43
N ARG A 242 -24.66 -3.14 6.27
CA ARG A 242 -24.76 -2.44 4.99
C ARG A 242 -26.17 -2.32 4.47
N ASP A 243 -26.58 -1.08 4.17
CA ASP A 243 -27.88 -0.80 3.57
C ASP A 243 -27.95 -1.13 2.06
N ASP A 244 -26.81 -1.29 1.38
CA ASP A 244 -26.72 -1.54 -0.06
C ASP A 244 -26.67 -3.03 -0.44
N VAL A 245 -26.82 -3.92 0.54
CA VAL A 245 -26.80 -5.38 0.37
C VAL A 245 -28.01 -5.99 1.07
N GLN A 246 -28.62 -7.01 0.48
CA GLN A 246 -29.76 -7.74 1.06
C GLN A 246 -29.35 -9.09 1.65
N GLU A 247 -30.11 -9.56 2.64
CA GLU A 247 -29.95 -10.92 3.19
C GLU A 247 -30.03 -11.96 2.06
N GLY A 248 -29.03 -12.85 2.00
CA GLY A 248 -28.90 -13.85 0.95
C GLY A 248 -28.16 -13.38 -0.31
N ASP A 249 -27.78 -12.10 -0.40
CA ASP A 249 -26.87 -11.64 -1.45
C ASP A 249 -25.48 -12.26 -1.27
N ARG A 250 -24.88 -12.67 -2.38
CA ARG A 250 -23.53 -13.23 -2.37
C ARG A 250 -22.51 -12.13 -2.11
N ILE A 251 -21.78 -12.24 -1.00
CA ILE A 251 -20.69 -11.34 -0.62
C ILE A 251 -19.36 -11.86 -1.15
N LEU A 252 -18.67 -11.04 -1.96
CA LEU A 252 -17.30 -11.33 -2.37
C LEU A 252 -16.35 -11.15 -1.19
N VAL A 253 -15.40 -12.05 -1.00
CA VAL A 253 -14.40 -11.97 0.06
C VAL A 253 -13.00 -12.13 -0.52
N GLU A 254 -12.07 -11.29 -0.10
CA GLU A 254 -10.67 -11.31 -0.52
C GLU A 254 -9.75 -11.19 0.70
N VAL A 255 -8.65 -11.95 0.72
CA VAL A 255 -7.57 -11.75 1.70
C VAL A 255 -6.73 -10.54 1.30
N ARG A 256 -6.72 -9.51 2.15
CA ARG A 256 -6.02 -8.24 1.89
C ARG A 256 -4.65 -8.17 2.55
N GLN A 257 -4.52 -8.72 3.75
CA GLN A 257 -3.25 -8.85 4.46
C GLN A 257 -3.18 -10.20 5.15
N PHE A 258 -1.99 -10.80 5.15
CA PHE A 258 -1.68 -12.02 5.89
C PHE A 258 -0.25 -11.91 6.39
N ASP A 259 -0.06 -11.72 7.69
CA ASP A 259 1.27 -11.45 8.25
C ASP A 259 1.39 -12.04 9.65
N VAL A 260 2.01 -13.23 9.75
CA VAL A 260 2.12 -14.10 10.95
C VAL A 260 2.76 -15.47 10.65
N ASP A 261 2.94 -16.32 11.68
CA ASP A 261 3.68 -17.59 11.63
C ASP A 261 2.82 -18.88 11.60
N GLU A 262 3.47 -20.05 11.64
CA GLU A 262 2.82 -21.37 11.59
C GLU A 262 2.06 -21.78 12.87
N GLN A 263 2.09 -21.03 13.96
CA GLN A 263 1.44 -21.40 15.22
C GLN A 263 0.21 -20.56 15.48
N GLU A 264 0.35 -19.25 15.35
CA GLU A 264 -0.73 -18.30 15.63
C GLU A 264 -0.59 -17.05 14.79
N GLY A 265 -1.70 -16.33 14.67
CA GLY A 265 -1.67 -15.05 14.00
C GLY A 265 -3.01 -14.52 13.59
N TRP A 266 -3.01 -13.65 12.59
CA TRP A 266 -4.21 -13.05 12.04
C TRP A 266 -4.05 -12.71 10.57
N LEU A 267 -5.19 -12.56 9.90
CA LEU A 267 -5.27 -12.03 8.55
C LEU A 267 -6.40 -11.01 8.47
N VAL A 268 -6.36 -10.16 7.45
CA VAL A 268 -7.39 -9.19 7.16
C VAL A 268 -8.07 -9.59 5.86
N ILE A 269 -9.40 -9.67 5.91
CA ILE A 269 -10.23 -9.85 4.74
C ILE A 269 -11.02 -8.59 4.44
N GLN A 270 -11.26 -8.36 3.16
CA GLN A 270 -12.31 -7.48 2.68
C GLN A 270 -13.53 -8.34 2.36
N ALA A 271 -14.69 -7.97 2.89
CA ALA A 271 -15.98 -8.57 2.58
C ALA A 271 -16.89 -7.52 1.93
N GLY A 272 -17.34 -7.81 0.72
CA GLY A 272 -18.09 -6.88 -0.11
C GLY A 272 -17.22 -5.70 -0.60
N ARG A 273 -17.86 -4.57 -0.85
CA ARG A 273 -17.19 -3.40 -1.45
C ARG A 273 -16.36 -2.59 -0.47
N SER A 274 -16.62 -2.67 0.84
CA SER A 274 -16.04 -1.73 1.81
C SER A 274 -15.83 -2.28 3.21
N SER A 275 -16.32 -3.47 3.58
CA SER A 275 -16.28 -3.94 4.96
C SER A 275 -15.02 -4.78 5.22
N PHE A 276 -14.30 -4.51 6.32
CA PHE A 276 -13.04 -5.19 6.63
C PHE A 276 -13.10 -5.91 7.97
N PHE A 277 -12.55 -7.12 8.01
CA PHE A 277 -12.53 -7.97 9.19
C PHE A 277 -11.13 -8.53 9.41
N GLN A 278 -10.72 -8.64 10.68
CA GLN A 278 -9.56 -9.39 11.09
C GLN A 278 -10.01 -10.76 11.61
N ILE A 279 -9.33 -11.82 11.19
CA ILE A 279 -9.56 -13.18 11.68
C ILE A 279 -8.28 -13.67 12.33
N ALA A 280 -8.31 -13.96 13.62
CA ALA A 280 -7.22 -14.59 14.33
C ALA A 280 -7.23 -16.11 14.16
N TYR A 281 -6.06 -16.73 14.07
CA TYR A 281 -5.89 -18.18 14.08
C TYR A 281 -4.90 -18.61 15.18
N PRO A 282 -5.05 -19.84 15.72
CA PRO A 282 -6.03 -20.86 15.35
C PRO A 282 -7.43 -20.62 15.93
N THR A 283 -7.63 -19.56 16.72
CA THR A 283 -8.88 -19.34 17.49
C THR A 283 -10.12 -19.13 16.62
N GLY A 284 -9.96 -18.57 15.42
CA GLY A 284 -11.07 -18.16 14.56
C GLY A 284 -11.81 -16.92 15.07
N GLU A 285 -11.22 -16.18 16.01
CA GLU A 285 -11.83 -14.96 16.53
C GLU A 285 -11.90 -13.90 15.44
N VAL A 286 -13.09 -13.36 15.22
CA VAL A 286 -13.37 -12.35 14.18
C VAL A 286 -13.55 -11.00 14.85
N THR A 287 -12.86 -9.98 14.32
CA THR A 287 -13.00 -8.58 14.74
C THR A 287 -13.34 -7.72 13.52
N TYR A 288 -14.45 -7.00 13.59
CA TYR A 288 -14.79 -5.99 12.59
C TYR A 288 -13.88 -4.76 12.71
N LEU A 289 -13.21 -4.38 11.62
CA LEU A 289 -12.25 -3.27 11.59
C LEU A 289 -12.86 -1.94 11.15
N GLY A 290 -13.98 -1.99 10.42
CA GLY A 290 -14.68 -0.83 9.87
C GLY A 290 -14.88 -0.90 8.36
N GLU A 291 -15.37 0.21 7.81
CA GLU A 291 -15.55 0.38 6.36
C GLU A 291 -14.45 1.23 5.72
N TYR A 292 -14.26 1.04 4.42
CA TYR A 292 -13.37 1.85 3.57
C TYR A 292 -11.92 1.84 4.07
N LEU A 293 -11.40 0.67 4.43
CA LEU A 293 -10.00 0.46 4.85
C LEU A 293 -9.19 -0.20 3.73
N TYR A 294 -9.23 0.38 2.52
CA TYR A 294 -8.60 -0.21 1.34
C TYR A 294 -7.09 -0.29 1.46
N SER A 295 -6.56 -1.39 0.93
CA SER A 295 -5.15 -1.77 1.03
C SER A 295 -4.62 -1.69 2.47
N PRO A 296 -5.28 -2.34 3.45
CA PRO A 296 -4.87 -2.27 4.83
C PRO A 296 -3.48 -2.89 5.00
N SER A 297 -2.63 -2.24 5.78
CA SER A 297 -1.29 -2.71 6.10
C SER A 297 -0.96 -2.35 7.55
N PHE A 298 -1.07 -3.33 8.46
CA PHE A 298 -0.57 -3.18 9.82
C PHE A 298 0.95 -3.12 9.86
N SER A 299 1.52 -2.33 10.78
CA SER A 299 2.94 -2.34 11.07
C SER A 299 3.37 -3.69 11.63
N PRO A 300 4.65 -4.09 11.46
CA PRO A 300 5.14 -5.37 11.98
C PRO A 300 4.95 -5.56 13.49
N ASP A 301 4.90 -4.47 14.27
CA ASP A 301 4.63 -4.50 15.71
C ASP A 301 3.13 -4.36 16.07
N GLY A 302 2.25 -4.31 15.08
CA GLY A 302 0.80 -4.20 15.24
C GLY A 302 0.29 -2.87 15.79
N LYS A 303 1.16 -1.87 16.02
CA LYS A 303 0.77 -0.60 16.65
C LYS A 303 0.11 0.38 15.69
N TYR A 304 0.35 0.25 14.40
CA TYR A 304 -0.17 1.17 13.38
C TYR A 304 -0.86 0.40 12.26
N LEU A 305 -1.87 1.03 11.65
CA LEU A 305 -2.54 0.55 10.44
C LEU A 305 -2.51 1.65 9.38
N ALA A 306 -1.91 1.37 8.23
CA ALA A 306 -1.96 2.22 7.06
C ALA A 306 -3.09 1.76 6.12
N TYR A 307 -3.83 2.70 5.54
CA TYR A 307 -4.90 2.40 4.59
C TYR A 307 -5.24 3.61 3.70
N SER A 308 -6.02 3.35 2.65
CA SER A 308 -6.71 4.33 1.80
C SER A 308 -8.22 4.22 2.03
N CYS A 309 -8.95 5.33 1.90
CA CYS A 309 -10.42 5.30 2.03
C CYS A 309 -11.20 5.24 0.71
N VAL A 310 -10.48 5.27 -0.41
CA VAL A 310 -11.06 5.12 -1.74
C VAL A 310 -10.54 3.83 -2.35
N ASP A 311 -11.46 3.08 -2.97
CA ASP A 311 -11.17 1.82 -3.64
C ASP A 311 -10.66 2.07 -5.06
N TYR A 312 -9.35 2.30 -5.17
CA TYR A 312 -8.72 2.48 -6.47
C TYR A 312 -8.47 1.16 -7.20
N ASP A 313 -8.45 0.03 -6.48
CA ASP A 313 -8.04 -1.27 -6.99
C ASP A 313 -9.10 -1.94 -7.90
N ASN A 314 -10.30 -1.37 -7.97
CA ASN A 314 -11.40 -1.88 -8.79
C ASN A 314 -11.32 -1.43 -10.26
N GLY A 315 -10.34 -0.60 -10.63
CA GLY A 315 -10.13 -0.14 -12.01
C GLY A 315 -11.29 0.68 -12.59
N VAL A 316 -12.20 1.16 -11.74
CA VAL A 316 -13.27 2.10 -12.09
C VAL A 316 -12.80 3.52 -11.83
N ASP A 317 -13.15 4.42 -12.74
CA ASP A 317 -12.85 5.85 -12.62
C ASP A 317 -13.33 6.37 -11.26
N MET A 318 -12.58 7.32 -10.67
CA MET A 318 -13.13 8.09 -9.56
C MET A 318 -14.40 8.80 -10.04
N TYR A 319 -15.55 8.29 -9.64
CA TYR A 319 -16.82 8.91 -9.99
C TYR A 319 -16.93 10.31 -9.33
N PRO A 320 -17.71 11.25 -9.89
CA PRO A 320 -17.97 12.55 -9.27
C PRO A 320 -18.39 12.45 -7.79
N GLU A 321 -19.09 11.39 -7.40
CA GLU A 321 -19.48 11.13 -6.02
C GLU A 321 -18.29 10.86 -5.06
N GLU A 322 -17.13 10.43 -5.57
CA GLU A 322 -15.93 10.19 -4.76
C GLU A 322 -15.20 11.49 -4.37
N TYR A 323 -15.45 12.60 -5.08
CA TYR A 323 -14.97 13.94 -4.69
C TYR A 323 -15.63 14.45 -3.40
N GLU A 324 -16.84 13.97 -3.11
CA GLU A 324 -17.62 14.32 -1.92
C GLU A 324 -17.54 13.25 -0.83
N GLN A 325 -16.78 12.17 -1.06
CA GLN A 325 -16.68 11.06 -0.13
C GLN A 325 -16.05 11.53 1.18
N THR A 326 -16.72 11.17 2.28
CA THR A 326 -16.18 11.27 3.62
C THR A 326 -15.92 9.83 4.10
N PRO A 327 -14.67 9.46 4.42
CA PRO A 327 -13.51 10.34 4.54
C PRO A 327 -12.81 10.62 3.18
N PRO A 328 -12.10 11.75 3.04
CA PRO A 328 -11.58 12.21 1.74
C PRO A 328 -10.43 11.39 1.16
N PRO A 329 -10.20 11.42 -0.16
CA PRO A 329 -9.02 10.81 -0.77
C PRO A 329 -7.71 11.16 -0.04
N GLY A 330 -6.89 10.15 0.24
CA GLY A 330 -5.58 10.36 0.88
C GLY A 330 -4.97 9.08 1.44
N ILE A 331 -3.94 9.26 2.26
CA ILE A 331 -3.28 8.17 3.00
C ILE A 331 -3.56 8.36 4.48
N TYR A 332 -4.03 7.31 5.13
CA TYR A 332 -4.38 7.29 6.53
C TYR A 332 -3.43 6.38 7.30
N VAL A 333 -3.04 6.83 8.49
CA VAL A 333 -2.32 6.00 9.46
C VAL A 333 -3.07 6.07 10.77
N ARG A 334 -3.51 4.92 11.30
CA ARG A 334 -4.22 4.81 12.58
C ARG A 334 -3.30 4.19 13.62
N GLU A 335 -3.15 4.83 14.78
CA GLU A 335 -2.55 4.23 15.97
C GLU A 335 -3.59 3.33 16.65
N ILE A 336 -3.31 2.03 16.73
CA ILE A 336 -4.30 1.02 17.15
C ILE A 336 -4.70 1.18 18.62
N GLU A 337 -3.73 1.45 19.50
CA GLU A 337 -3.99 1.58 20.95
C GLU A 337 -4.90 2.76 21.28
N THR A 338 -4.70 3.90 20.62
CA THR A 338 -5.40 5.15 20.94
C THR A 338 -6.59 5.44 20.03
N GLY A 339 -6.66 4.79 18.87
CA GLY A 339 -7.61 5.07 17.80
C GLY A 339 -7.36 6.39 17.06
N LYS A 340 -6.30 7.15 17.41
CA LYS A 340 -5.95 8.38 16.69
C LYS A 340 -5.60 8.05 15.25
N THR A 341 -6.13 8.84 14.31
CA THR A 341 -5.86 8.67 12.88
C THR A 341 -5.21 9.93 12.33
N ALA A 342 -4.01 9.77 11.79
CA ALA A 342 -3.31 10.79 11.03
C ALA A 342 -3.67 10.69 9.55
N TYR A 343 -3.60 11.82 8.87
CA TYR A 343 -3.98 11.95 7.48
C TYR A 343 -2.94 12.73 6.69
N VAL A 344 -2.53 12.17 5.54
CA VAL A 344 -1.75 12.87 4.51
C VAL A 344 -2.65 13.05 3.29
N TYR A 345 -2.95 14.32 2.99
CA TYR A 345 -3.76 14.66 1.82
C TYR A 345 -3.06 14.22 0.55
N TRP A 346 -3.78 13.46 -0.28
CA TRP A 346 -3.33 13.17 -1.63
C TRP A 346 -4.52 12.89 -2.53
N HIS A 347 -4.68 13.75 -3.54
CA HIS A 347 -5.70 13.64 -4.55
C HIS A 347 -5.05 13.66 -5.95
N PRO A 348 -4.91 12.50 -6.61
CA PRO A 348 -4.20 12.40 -7.89
C PRO A 348 -4.70 13.40 -8.93
N SER A 349 -6.02 13.51 -9.16
CA SER A 349 -6.53 14.43 -10.20
C SER A 349 -6.30 15.93 -9.95
N ARG A 350 -5.78 16.32 -8.78
CA ARG A 350 -5.38 17.70 -8.48
C ARG A 350 -3.89 17.95 -8.66
N GLU A 351 -3.10 16.89 -8.80
CA GLU A 351 -1.68 16.98 -9.07
C GLU A 351 -1.45 17.04 -10.60
N THR A 352 -0.70 18.04 -11.06
CA THR A 352 -0.38 18.17 -12.48
C THR A 352 0.35 16.93 -13.00
N GLY A 353 -0.23 16.23 -13.97
CA GLY A 353 0.35 15.00 -14.55
C GLY A 353 -0.16 13.69 -13.92
N GLU A 354 -1.02 13.76 -12.92
CA GLU A 354 -1.68 12.60 -12.32
C GLU A 354 -3.18 12.67 -12.66
N ASN A 355 -3.76 11.66 -13.35
CA ASN A 355 -5.20 11.71 -13.69
C ASN A 355 -6.04 10.86 -12.72
N HIS A 356 -5.68 9.59 -12.53
CA HIS A 356 -6.39 8.71 -11.59
C HIS A 356 -5.45 7.67 -10.97
N MET A 357 -5.74 7.27 -9.73
CA MET A 357 -5.07 6.16 -9.08
C MET A 357 -5.68 4.84 -9.55
N VAL A 358 -4.82 3.90 -9.89
CA VAL A 358 -5.14 2.55 -10.38
C VAL A 358 -4.96 1.51 -9.29
N SER A 359 -3.94 1.67 -8.45
CA SER A 359 -3.76 0.82 -7.29
C SER A 359 -2.83 1.45 -6.28
N ARG A 360 -2.96 1.01 -5.02
CA ARG A 360 -2.05 1.43 -3.95
C ARG A 360 -1.75 0.26 -3.03
N SER A 361 -0.49 0.13 -2.63
CA SER A 361 -0.08 -0.75 -1.55
C SER A 361 0.88 -0.05 -0.59
N PHE A 362 0.91 -0.55 0.64
CA PHE A 362 1.73 0.02 1.70
C PHE A 362 2.67 -1.04 2.27
N LEU A 363 3.89 -0.61 2.56
CA LEU A 363 4.91 -1.43 3.17
C LEU A 363 5.63 -0.62 4.25
N TRP A 364 5.86 -1.26 5.39
CA TRP A 364 6.53 -0.63 6.52
C TRP A 364 8.03 -0.87 6.46
N LEU A 365 8.80 0.21 6.49
CA LEU A 365 10.26 0.19 6.53
C LEU A 365 10.71 0.45 7.96
N GLU A 366 11.57 -0.41 8.51
CA GLU A 366 12.19 -0.19 9.80
C GLU A 366 12.99 1.11 9.77
N LYS A 367 12.72 2.00 10.72
CA LYS A 367 13.35 3.32 10.78
C LYS A 367 14.87 3.23 10.82
N GLU A 368 15.42 2.36 11.67
CA GLU A 368 16.86 2.18 11.78
C GLU A 368 17.48 1.69 10.47
N GLY A 369 16.87 0.69 9.82
CA GLY A 369 17.33 0.15 8.54
C GLY A 369 17.25 1.18 7.40
N PHE A 370 16.16 1.95 7.34
CA PHE A 370 16.01 3.03 6.37
C PHE A 370 17.04 4.14 6.58
N GLU A 371 17.20 4.63 7.82
CA GLU A 371 18.17 5.68 8.15
C GLU A 371 19.62 5.21 7.91
N GLU A 372 19.95 3.95 8.21
CA GLU A 372 21.25 3.35 7.88
C GLU A 372 21.46 3.30 6.36
N TYR A 373 20.44 2.86 5.61
CA TYR A 373 20.50 2.82 4.15
C TYR A 373 20.69 4.21 3.55
N MET A 374 20.00 5.23 4.06
CA MET A 374 20.10 6.61 3.60
C MET A 374 21.42 7.28 4.01
N GLY A 375 22.03 6.83 5.11
CA GLY A 375 23.34 7.25 5.56
C GLY A 375 24.43 7.01 4.52
N ASP A 376 25.33 8.00 4.36
CA ASP A 376 26.54 7.81 3.56
C ASP A 376 27.45 6.79 4.25
N THR A 377 27.60 5.60 3.68
CA THR A 377 28.82 4.82 3.83
C THR A 377 29.97 5.49 3.04
N GLY A 378 30.23 6.76 3.33
CA GLY A 378 31.45 7.49 2.98
C GLY A 378 32.59 7.00 3.86
N GLY A 379 32.95 5.73 3.69
CA GLY A 379 33.90 5.01 4.56
C GLY A 379 35.07 4.39 3.81
N LYS A 380 35.58 5.02 2.73
CA LYS A 380 36.91 4.71 2.17
C LYS A 380 37.60 5.97 1.62
N ASN A 381 37.83 6.96 2.47
CA ASN A 381 39.09 7.70 2.40
C ASN A 381 39.99 7.12 3.46
N GLY A 382 40.80 6.15 3.04
CA GLY A 382 41.95 5.72 3.81
C GLY A 382 42.77 6.95 4.16
N THR A 383 42.81 7.25 5.44
CA THR A 383 43.93 7.97 6.06
C THR A 383 45.20 7.30 5.56
N LYS A 384 45.88 7.95 4.61
CA LYS A 384 47.33 7.78 4.45
C LYS A 384 47.95 8.28 5.76
N GLY A 385 48.06 7.36 6.70
CA GLY A 385 49.03 7.45 7.78
C GLY A 385 50.42 7.50 7.14
N ALA A 386 51.19 8.48 7.60
CA ALA A 386 52.59 8.63 7.27
C ALA A 386 53.39 7.39 7.70
N GLU A 387 54.22 6.89 6.80
CA GLU A 387 55.64 6.60 7.04
C GLU A 387 56.45 7.06 5.83
#